data_AF-A0A9W8GLF5-F1
#
_entry.id   AF-A0A9W8GLF5-F1
#
_cell.length_a   1.000
_cell.length_b   1.000
_cell.length_c   1.000
_cell.angle_alpha   90.00
_cell.angle_beta   90.00
_cell.angle_gamma   90.00
#
_symmetry.space_group_name_H-M   'P 1'
#
loop_
_entity.id
_entity.type
_entity.pdbx_description
1 polymer ?
#
loop_
_entity_poly.entity_id
_entity_poly.type
_entity_poly.pdbx_seq_one_letter_code
_entity_poly.pdbx_strand_id
1 'polypeptide(L)'
;MPTDWQSLEQWLKQLYAPSQPPLITKDSKTQQQLSQLYLLSQPVHEAQNLVERVQSEATSEYVALSSHIQTILQTAGVSLGDLPTATTKALADMSAIASDLGLSDMRIESFERAVTEATMAGFKREQQLEAIKTQAAAIGRQARASQERQARLRLLLEERTAAAPIEEQKTREWLRNADIIVQKSGEYRQRLNETEAETDKLQVRERGLEYAQLSQLNASVCALSDIVQEKQRMNDGYAALPPDISLAHLKLEEAKLALEQLRIECENAAAAAFSSG
;
A
#
# COMPACT_ATOMS: atom_id res chain seq x y z
N MET A 1 23.41 36.80 -40.39
CA MET A 1 24.78 37.34 -40.49
C MET A 1 25.12 37.98 -39.15
N PRO A 2 26.29 37.70 -38.54
CA PRO A 2 26.68 38.36 -37.30
C PRO A 2 26.82 39.86 -37.55
N THR A 3 26.20 40.67 -36.71
CA THR A 3 26.24 42.14 -36.77
C THR A 3 27.65 42.65 -36.43
N ASP A 4 28.06 43.76 -37.04
CA ASP A 4 29.36 44.37 -36.80
C ASP A 4 29.50 44.87 -35.35
N TRP A 5 30.70 44.72 -34.78
CA TRP A 5 31.00 45.15 -33.40
C TRP A 5 30.69 46.63 -33.14
N GLN A 6 30.81 47.49 -34.17
CA GLN A 6 30.49 48.91 -34.06
C GLN A 6 29.01 49.15 -33.76
N SER A 7 28.11 48.41 -34.41
CA SER A 7 26.67 48.49 -34.18
C SER A 7 26.29 47.96 -32.79
N LEU A 8 26.96 46.90 -32.33
CA LEU A 8 26.77 46.34 -30.99
C LEU A 8 27.27 47.29 -29.89
N GLU A 9 28.42 47.94 -30.09
CA GLU A 9 28.95 48.95 -29.16
C GLU A 9 28.04 50.18 -29.07
N GLN A 10 27.46 50.63 -30.19
CA GLN A 10 26.53 51.76 -30.20
C GLN A 10 25.21 51.40 -29.50
N TRP A 11 24.67 50.21 -29.75
CA TRP A 11 23.48 49.70 -29.06
C TRP A 11 23.71 49.57 -27.55
N LEU A 12 24.85 49.02 -27.12
CA LEU A 12 25.20 48.94 -25.70
C LEU A 12 25.35 50.34 -25.08
N LYS A 13 25.95 51.31 -25.77
CA LYS A 13 26.01 52.69 -25.27
C LYS A 13 24.63 53.31 -25.07
N GLN A 14 23.68 53.04 -25.96
CA GLN A 14 22.30 53.51 -25.83
C GLN A 14 21.58 52.82 -24.67
N LEU A 15 21.76 51.51 -24.51
CA LEU A 15 21.09 50.71 -23.46
C LEU A 15 21.55 51.08 -22.04
N TYR A 16 22.82 51.45 -21.88
CA TYR A 16 23.41 51.76 -20.57
C TYR A 16 23.43 53.25 -20.23
N ALA A 17 23.03 54.15 -21.14
CA ALA A 17 23.06 55.59 -20.89
C ALA A 17 22.20 55.98 -19.66
N PRO A 18 22.69 56.86 -18.76
CA PRO A 18 23.93 57.65 -18.83
C PRO A 18 25.21 56.94 -18.32
N SER A 19 25.10 55.69 -17.87
CA SER A 19 26.24 54.88 -17.40
C SER A 19 27.05 54.29 -18.55
N GLN A 20 28.32 53.94 -18.28
CA GLN A 20 29.16 53.26 -19.27
C GLN A 20 28.82 51.76 -19.34
N PRO A 21 28.79 51.15 -20.54
CA PRO A 21 28.59 49.71 -20.66
C PRO A 21 29.77 48.94 -20.04
N PRO A 22 29.53 47.73 -19.51
CA PRO A 22 30.59 46.89 -18.96
C PRO A 22 31.66 46.56 -20.02
N LEU A 23 32.90 46.34 -19.59
CA LEU A 23 33.99 45.93 -20.46
C LEU A 23 33.75 44.49 -20.93
N ILE A 24 33.37 44.31 -22.19
CA ILE A 24 33.10 42.99 -22.79
C ILE A 24 34.32 42.50 -23.56
N THR A 25 34.69 41.24 -23.38
CA THR A 25 35.73 40.60 -24.18
C THR A 25 35.26 40.41 -25.63
N LYS A 26 36.08 40.84 -26.59
CA LYS A 26 35.76 40.78 -28.04
C LYS A 26 36.02 39.39 -28.62
N ASP A 27 35.32 38.40 -28.09
CA ASP A 27 35.38 37.02 -28.54
C ASP A 27 34.32 36.72 -29.61
N SER A 28 34.59 35.80 -30.53
CA SER A 28 33.61 35.42 -31.57
C SER A 28 32.30 34.88 -30.98
N LYS A 29 32.39 34.18 -29.84
CA LYS A 29 31.24 33.65 -29.10
C LYS A 29 30.40 34.75 -28.44
N THR A 30 31.04 35.77 -27.87
CA THR A 30 30.35 36.90 -27.25
C THR A 30 29.71 37.79 -28.32
N GLN A 31 30.37 37.97 -29.48
CA GLN A 31 29.78 38.67 -30.64
C GLN A 31 28.50 37.99 -31.11
N GLN A 32 28.48 36.66 -31.22
CA GLN A 32 27.29 35.91 -31.63
C GLN A 32 26.15 36.07 -30.62
N GLN A 33 26.43 35.94 -29.33
CA GLN A 33 25.43 36.11 -28.28
C GLN A 33 24.87 37.54 -28.23
N LEU A 34 25.73 38.56 -28.33
CA LEU A 34 25.30 39.96 -28.40
C LEU A 34 24.53 40.27 -29.68
N SER A 35 24.90 39.68 -30.82
CA SER A 35 24.15 39.85 -32.07
C SER A 35 22.74 39.27 -31.99
N GLN A 36 22.56 38.13 -31.29
CA GLN A 36 21.24 37.56 -31.05
C GLN A 36 20.41 38.45 -30.12
N LEU A 37 21.01 38.96 -29.03
CA LEU A 37 20.32 39.89 -28.12
C LEU A 37 19.95 41.20 -28.81
N TYR A 38 20.84 41.74 -29.63
CA TYR A 38 20.58 42.93 -30.44
C TYR A 38 19.35 42.74 -31.35
N LEU A 39 19.32 41.64 -32.12
CA LEU A 39 18.21 41.32 -33.01
C LEU A 39 16.90 41.08 -32.25
N LEU A 40 16.95 40.48 -31.06
CA LEU A 40 15.77 40.30 -30.21
C LEU A 40 15.29 41.62 -29.59
N SER A 41 16.20 42.58 -29.35
CA SER A 41 15.87 43.87 -28.76
C SER A 41 15.33 44.89 -29.78
N GLN A 42 15.66 44.76 -31.07
CA GLN A 42 15.17 45.65 -32.13
C GLN A 42 13.65 45.83 -32.15
N PRO A 43 12.82 44.76 -32.20
CA PRO A 43 11.37 44.95 -32.24
C PRO A 43 10.82 45.62 -30.99
N VAL A 44 11.45 45.40 -29.82
CA VAL A 44 11.06 46.04 -28.57
C VAL A 44 11.38 47.54 -28.62
N HIS A 45 12.57 47.90 -29.11
CA HIS A 45 12.98 49.30 -29.22
C HIS A 45 12.18 50.05 -30.29
N GLU A 46 11.88 49.42 -31.42
CA GLU A 46 10.98 49.97 -32.44
C GLU A 46 9.57 50.21 -31.89
N ALA A 47 9.03 49.26 -31.12
CA ALA A 47 7.73 49.42 -30.48
C ALA A 47 7.75 50.56 -29.45
N GLN A 48 8.79 50.67 -28.63
CA GLN A 48 8.96 51.78 -27.68
C GLN A 48 9.03 53.13 -28.39
N ASN A 49 9.87 53.27 -29.43
CA ASN A 49 10.00 54.49 -30.20
C ASN A 49 8.68 54.88 -30.91
N LEU A 50 7.87 53.90 -31.31
CA LEU A 50 6.55 54.14 -31.89
C LEU A 50 5.58 54.63 -30.81
N VAL A 51 5.57 54.02 -29.63
CA VAL A 51 4.74 54.47 -28.49
C VAL A 51 5.09 55.89 -28.09
N GLU A 52 6.39 56.21 -27.95
CA GLU A 52 6.85 57.56 -27.60
C GLU A 52 6.42 58.59 -28.64
N ARG A 53 6.53 58.26 -29.93
CA ARG A 53 6.11 59.15 -31.01
C ARG A 53 4.60 59.40 -31.00
N VAL A 54 3.81 58.34 -30.86
CA VAL A 54 2.34 58.44 -30.79
C VAL A 54 1.91 59.25 -29.56
N GLN A 55 2.56 59.03 -28.41
CA GLN A 55 2.30 59.84 -27.21
C GLN A 55 2.69 61.30 -27.42
N SER A 56 3.85 61.57 -28.02
CA SER A 56 4.29 62.94 -28.33
C SER A 56 3.32 63.64 -29.29
N GLU A 57 2.85 62.97 -30.32
CA GLU A 57 1.87 63.52 -31.27
C GLU A 57 0.54 63.82 -30.57
N ALA A 58 0.00 62.85 -29.84
CA ALA A 58 -1.22 63.03 -29.06
C ALA A 58 -1.10 64.20 -28.05
N THR A 59 -0.01 64.29 -27.31
CA THR A 59 0.21 65.42 -26.37
C THR A 59 0.26 66.76 -27.09
N SER A 60 0.88 66.82 -28.28
CA SER A 60 0.91 68.06 -29.08
C SER A 60 -0.47 68.48 -29.56
N GLU A 61 -1.30 67.52 -29.99
CA GLU A 61 -2.68 67.76 -30.40
C GLU A 61 -3.53 68.24 -29.21
N TYR A 62 -3.40 67.61 -28.04
CA TYR A 62 -4.11 68.03 -26.83
C TYR A 62 -3.71 69.43 -26.37
N VAL A 63 -2.43 69.80 -26.45
CA VAL A 63 -1.97 71.16 -26.11
C VAL A 63 -2.53 72.17 -27.11
N ALA A 64 -2.51 71.87 -28.40
CA ALA A 64 -3.10 72.72 -29.44
C ALA A 64 -4.62 72.91 -29.23
N LEU A 65 -5.35 71.82 -28.98
CA LEU A 65 -6.79 71.87 -28.67
C LEU A 65 -7.07 72.67 -27.39
N SER A 66 -6.29 72.46 -26.33
CA SER A 66 -6.44 73.18 -25.06
C SER A 66 -6.26 74.69 -25.26
N SER A 67 -5.24 75.11 -26.01
CA SER A 67 -5.01 76.53 -26.31
C SER A 67 -6.13 77.14 -27.16
N HIS A 68 -6.69 76.37 -28.10
CA HIS A 68 -7.84 76.79 -28.89
C HIS A 68 -9.10 76.98 -28.04
N ILE A 69 -9.40 76.01 -27.17
CA ILE A 69 -10.55 76.08 -26.23
C ILE A 69 -10.37 77.25 -25.26
N GLN A 70 -9.16 77.46 -24.72
CA GLN A 70 -8.86 78.59 -23.84
C GLN A 70 -9.15 79.93 -24.54
N THR A 71 -8.79 80.04 -25.81
CA THR A 71 -9.05 81.24 -26.62
C THR A 71 -10.56 81.47 -26.81
N ILE A 72 -11.32 80.41 -27.12
CA ILE A 72 -12.79 80.48 -27.26
C ILE A 72 -13.43 80.94 -25.95
N LEU A 73 -13.03 80.35 -24.81
CA LEU A 73 -13.56 80.72 -23.50
C LEU A 73 -13.26 82.19 -23.16
N GLN A 74 -12.04 82.66 -23.43
CA GLN A 74 -11.67 84.06 -23.26
C GLN A 74 -12.52 85.00 -24.13
N THR A 75 -12.80 84.65 -25.38
CA THR A 75 -13.69 85.45 -26.25
C THR A 75 -15.14 85.47 -25.77
N ALA A 76 -15.58 84.44 -25.05
CA ALA A 76 -16.89 84.38 -24.41
C ALA A 76 -16.94 85.10 -23.04
N GLY A 77 -15.85 85.73 -22.61
CA GLY A 77 -15.74 86.43 -21.32
C GLY A 77 -15.53 85.49 -20.12
N VAL A 78 -15.17 84.23 -20.34
CA VAL A 78 -14.89 83.25 -19.31
C VAL A 78 -13.39 83.03 -19.21
N SER A 79 -12.77 83.53 -18.13
CA SER A 79 -11.37 83.26 -17.82
C SER A 79 -11.26 82.11 -16.82
N LEU A 80 -10.49 81.09 -17.16
CA LEU A 80 -10.19 79.96 -16.26
C LEU A 80 -9.50 80.39 -14.95
N GLY A 81 -8.82 81.54 -14.96
CA GLY A 81 -8.16 82.10 -13.78
C GLY A 81 -9.10 82.83 -12.81
N ASP A 82 -10.29 83.22 -13.28
CA ASP A 82 -11.28 83.98 -12.49
C ASP A 82 -12.34 83.07 -11.86
N LEU A 83 -12.23 81.75 -12.08
CA LEU A 83 -13.11 80.75 -11.49
C LEU A 83 -12.89 80.67 -9.97
N PRO A 84 -13.97 80.49 -9.17
CA PRO A 84 -13.84 80.22 -7.75
C PRO A 84 -12.93 79.00 -7.49
N THR A 85 -12.11 79.06 -6.44
CA THR A 85 -11.18 77.98 -6.06
C THR A 85 -11.88 76.65 -5.81
N ALA A 86 -13.12 76.68 -5.34
CA ALA A 86 -13.95 75.48 -5.19
C ALA A 86 -14.27 74.81 -6.54
N THR A 87 -14.53 75.62 -7.57
CA THR A 87 -14.87 75.15 -8.91
C THR A 87 -13.64 74.60 -9.63
N THR A 88 -12.49 75.26 -9.52
CA THR A 88 -11.24 74.77 -10.11
C THR A 88 -10.80 73.45 -9.49
N LYS A 89 -10.94 73.30 -8.16
CA LYS A 89 -10.69 72.03 -7.47
C LYS A 89 -11.66 70.94 -7.93
N ALA A 90 -12.96 71.22 -8.00
CA ALA A 90 -13.94 70.23 -8.45
C ALA A 90 -13.68 69.76 -9.90
N LEU A 91 -13.29 70.66 -10.81
CA LEU A 91 -12.92 70.30 -12.18
C LEU A 91 -11.63 69.45 -12.24
N ALA A 92 -10.65 69.74 -11.39
CA ALA A 92 -9.43 68.94 -11.28
C ALA A 92 -9.71 67.54 -10.69
N ASP A 93 -10.57 67.45 -9.67
CA ASP A 93 -10.97 66.17 -9.09
C ASP A 93 -11.78 65.34 -10.12
N MET A 94 -12.69 65.96 -10.88
CA MET A 94 -13.43 65.30 -11.95
C MET A 94 -12.53 64.81 -13.09
N SER A 95 -11.53 65.61 -13.49
CA SER A 95 -10.60 65.19 -14.54
C SER A 95 -9.69 64.05 -14.10
N ALA A 96 -9.28 64.04 -12.82
CA ALA A 96 -8.56 62.92 -12.23
C ALA A 96 -9.42 61.64 -12.23
N ILE A 97 -10.67 61.71 -11.76
CA ILE A 97 -11.59 60.56 -11.74
C ILE A 97 -11.88 60.06 -13.18
N ALA A 98 -12.07 60.96 -14.14
CA ALA A 98 -12.25 60.59 -15.55
C ALA A 98 -11.02 59.86 -16.10
N SER A 99 -9.82 60.33 -15.77
CA SER A 99 -8.56 59.72 -16.18
C SER A 99 -8.39 58.33 -15.57
N ASP A 100 -8.69 58.17 -14.28
CA ASP A 100 -8.63 56.89 -13.56
C ASP A 100 -9.64 55.87 -14.12
N LEU A 101 -10.82 56.34 -14.55
CA LEU A 101 -11.84 55.53 -15.20
C LEU A 101 -11.60 55.34 -16.71
N GLY A 102 -10.60 56.01 -17.30
CA GLY A 102 -10.27 55.94 -18.72
C GLY A 102 -11.33 56.56 -19.64
N LEU A 103 -12.02 57.60 -19.18
CA LEU A 103 -13.10 58.27 -19.91
C LEU A 103 -12.56 59.31 -20.91
N SER A 104 -13.16 59.34 -22.10
CA SER A 104 -12.83 60.32 -23.15
C SER A 104 -13.64 61.63 -23.04
N ASP A 105 -14.67 61.67 -22.20
CA ASP A 105 -15.54 62.83 -22.00
C ASP A 105 -15.94 63.01 -20.53
N MET A 106 -16.49 64.19 -20.22
CA MET A 106 -16.96 64.56 -18.88
C MET A 106 -18.48 64.43 -18.75
N ARG A 107 -19.10 63.54 -19.52
CA ARG A 107 -20.56 63.31 -19.51
C ARG A 107 -20.93 62.42 -18.32
N ILE A 108 -22.01 62.77 -17.62
CA ILE A 108 -22.47 62.04 -16.43
C ILE A 108 -22.79 60.58 -16.78
N GLU A 109 -23.38 60.34 -17.95
CA GLU A 109 -23.74 59.00 -18.43
C GLU A 109 -22.50 58.10 -18.59
N SER A 110 -21.37 58.67 -19.01
CA SER A 110 -20.08 57.97 -19.13
C SER A 110 -19.52 57.59 -17.76
N PHE A 111 -19.60 58.48 -16.77
CA PHE A 111 -19.22 58.17 -15.39
C PHE A 111 -20.09 57.08 -14.79
N GLU A 112 -21.41 57.18 -14.93
CA GLU A 112 -22.35 56.14 -14.45
C GLU A 112 -22.06 54.78 -15.07
N ARG A 113 -21.80 54.76 -16.38
CA ARG A 113 -21.42 53.53 -17.08
C ARG A 113 -20.08 52.97 -16.59
N ALA A 114 -19.04 53.80 -16.47
CA ALA A 114 -17.74 53.31 -16.03
C ALA A 114 -17.77 52.80 -14.59
N VAL A 115 -18.51 53.48 -13.69
CA VAL A 115 -18.70 53.03 -12.30
C VAL A 115 -19.46 51.71 -12.24
N THR A 116 -20.53 51.56 -13.03
CA THR A 116 -21.30 50.30 -13.08
C THR A 116 -20.48 49.16 -13.68
N GLU A 117 -19.72 49.39 -14.75
CA GLU A 117 -18.82 48.39 -15.31
C GLU A 117 -17.72 47.99 -14.32
N ALA A 118 -17.12 48.95 -13.62
CA ALA A 118 -16.10 48.70 -12.60
C ALA A 118 -16.63 47.91 -11.40
N THR A 119 -17.84 48.23 -10.92
CA THR A 119 -18.50 47.49 -9.82
C THR A 119 -18.89 46.08 -10.26
N MET A 120 -19.45 45.89 -11.46
CA MET A 120 -19.73 44.56 -11.99
C MET A 120 -18.46 43.73 -12.18
N ALA A 121 -17.37 44.35 -12.67
CA ALA A 121 -16.08 43.69 -12.78
C ALA A 121 -15.52 43.32 -11.39
N GLY A 122 -15.69 44.18 -10.39
CA GLY A 122 -15.37 43.90 -8.99
C GLY A 122 -16.08 42.65 -8.48
N PHE A 123 -17.41 42.59 -8.62
CA PHE A 123 -18.21 41.45 -8.20
C PHE A 123 -17.79 40.15 -8.91
N LYS A 124 -17.53 40.20 -10.23
CA LYS A 124 -17.02 39.04 -10.99
C LYS A 124 -15.67 38.56 -10.46
N ARG A 125 -14.75 39.48 -10.14
CA ARG A 125 -13.44 39.12 -9.57
C ARG A 125 -13.58 38.49 -8.19
N GLU A 126 -14.45 39.01 -7.33
CA GLU A 126 -14.74 38.42 -6.02
C GLU A 126 -15.31 37.01 -6.14
N GLN A 127 -16.27 36.81 -7.05
CA GLN A 127 -16.84 35.49 -7.31
C GLN A 127 -15.78 34.49 -7.80
N GLN A 128 -14.90 34.93 -8.71
CA GLN A 128 -13.79 34.12 -9.19
C GLN A 128 -12.79 33.81 -8.07
N LEU A 129 -12.51 34.77 -7.20
CA LEU A 129 -11.61 34.58 -6.06
C LEU A 129 -12.16 33.51 -5.10
N GLU A 130 -13.45 33.54 -4.79
CA GLU A 130 -14.09 32.52 -3.95
C GLU A 130 -14.11 31.14 -4.63
N ALA A 131 -14.35 31.08 -5.95
CA ALA A 131 -14.23 29.84 -6.71
C ALA A 131 -12.80 29.26 -6.64
N ILE A 132 -11.77 30.10 -6.78
CA ILE A 132 -10.37 29.68 -6.67
C ILE A 132 -10.05 29.21 -5.24
N LYS A 133 -10.50 29.93 -4.21
CA LYS A 133 -10.28 29.53 -2.80
C LYS A 133 -10.90 28.16 -2.49
N THR A 134 -12.13 27.95 -2.93
CA THR A 134 -12.82 26.66 -2.73
C THR A 134 -12.12 25.52 -3.46
N GLN A 135 -11.68 25.75 -4.71
CA GLN A 135 -10.91 24.78 -5.47
C GLN A 135 -9.55 24.49 -4.82
N ALA A 136 -8.83 25.50 -4.35
CA ALA A 136 -7.57 25.35 -3.64
C ALA A 136 -7.74 24.53 -2.35
N ALA A 137 -8.80 24.76 -1.60
CA ALA A 137 -9.13 23.98 -0.40
C ALA A 137 -9.48 22.51 -0.74
N ALA A 138 -10.17 22.26 -1.86
CA ALA A 138 -10.46 20.91 -2.32
C ALA A 138 -9.17 20.16 -2.72
N ILE A 139 -8.31 20.80 -3.52
CA ILE A 139 -7.01 20.24 -3.92
C ILE A 139 -6.13 19.98 -2.68
N GLY A 140 -6.10 20.91 -1.72
CA GLY A 140 -5.36 20.73 -0.47
C GLY A 140 -5.83 19.52 0.34
N ARG A 141 -7.14 19.27 0.41
CA ARG A 141 -7.70 18.06 1.05
C ARG A 141 -7.30 16.79 0.31
N GLN A 142 -7.38 16.79 -1.03
CA GLN A 142 -7.00 15.65 -1.85
C GLN A 142 -5.50 15.33 -1.72
N ALA A 143 -4.64 16.35 -1.69
CA ALA A 143 -3.20 16.19 -1.50
C ALA A 143 -2.87 15.52 -0.15
N ARG A 144 -3.50 15.96 0.94
CA ARG A 144 -3.33 15.33 2.27
C ARG A 144 -3.76 13.87 2.27
N ALA A 145 -4.94 13.56 1.73
CA ALA A 145 -5.43 12.18 1.63
C ALA A 145 -4.49 11.29 0.79
N SER A 146 -3.93 11.83 -0.30
CA SER A 146 -2.93 11.14 -1.11
C SER A 146 -1.64 10.87 -0.34
N GLN A 147 -1.19 11.84 0.46
CA GLN A 147 0.02 11.71 1.27
C GLN A 147 -0.16 10.67 2.39
N GLU A 148 -1.31 10.63 3.05
CA GLU A 148 -1.66 9.59 4.02
C GLU A 148 -1.69 8.20 3.38
N ARG A 149 -2.30 8.07 2.19
CA ARG A 149 -2.30 6.81 1.43
C ARG A 149 -0.88 6.38 1.06
N GLN A 150 -0.03 7.31 0.63
CA GLN A 150 1.37 7.03 0.32
C GLN A 150 2.13 6.54 1.55
N ALA A 151 1.95 7.18 2.71
CA ALA A 151 2.57 6.75 3.96
C ALA A 151 2.14 5.33 4.35
N ARG A 152 0.84 5.03 4.24
CA ARG A 152 0.32 3.68 4.50
C ARG A 152 0.88 2.63 3.54
N LEU A 153 0.99 2.95 2.25
CA LEU A 153 1.58 2.05 1.26
C LEU A 153 3.06 1.79 1.53
N ARG A 154 3.81 2.79 1.99
CA ARG A 154 5.21 2.59 2.40
C ARG A 154 5.34 1.62 3.56
N LEU A 155 4.53 1.79 4.61
CA LEU A 155 4.51 0.87 5.75
C LEU A 155 4.19 -0.57 5.33
N LEU A 156 3.14 -0.75 4.52
CA LEU A 156 2.78 -2.08 4.00
C LEU A 156 3.89 -2.69 3.14
N LEU A 157 4.60 -1.86 2.36
CA LEU A 157 5.71 -2.32 1.54
C LEU A 157 6.88 -2.75 2.43
N GLU A 158 7.22 -1.98 3.46
CA GLU A 158 8.25 -2.34 4.44
C GLU A 158 7.92 -3.66 5.15
N GLU A 159 6.69 -3.81 5.66
CA GLU A 159 6.20 -5.06 6.27
C GLU A 159 6.32 -6.25 5.31
N ARG A 160 5.93 -6.07 4.04
CA ARG A 160 6.03 -7.13 3.03
C ARG A 160 7.47 -7.45 2.67
N THR A 161 8.34 -6.46 2.54
CA THR A 161 9.76 -6.69 2.26
C THR A 161 10.46 -7.44 3.39
N ALA A 162 10.07 -7.20 4.64
CA ALA A 162 10.57 -7.93 5.80
C ALA A 162 10.02 -9.37 5.88
N ALA A 163 8.74 -9.57 5.52
CA ALA A 163 8.10 -10.88 5.56
C ALA A 163 8.51 -11.80 4.40
N ALA A 164 8.75 -11.25 3.21
CA ALA A 164 9.06 -12.00 1.99
C ALA A 164 10.18 -13.05 2.16
N PRO A 165 11.38 -12.75 2.72
CA PRO A 165 12.43 -13.76 2.87
C PRO A 165 12.05 -14.88 3.85
N ILE A 166 11.24 -14.58 4.86
CA ILE A 166 10.75 -15.57 5.83
C ILE A 166 9.76 -16.51 5.16
N GLU A 167 8.81 -15.98 4.38
CA GLU A 167 7.86 -16.77 3.61
C GLU A 167 8.58 -17.62 2.53
N GLU A 168 9.58 -17.05 1.87
CA GLU A 168 10.42 -17.77 0.89
C GLU A 168 11.23 -18.90 1.55
N GLN A 169 11.76 -18.68 2.76
CA GLN A 169 12.41 -19.76 3.51
C GLN A 169 11.43 -20.87 3.89
N LYS A 170 10.26 -20.52 4.43
CA LYS A 170 9.23 -21.50 4.81
C LYS A 170 8.77 -22.33 3.62
N THR A 171 8.58 -21.71 2.46
CA THR A 171 8.19 -22.42 1.24
C THR A 171 9.28 -23.38 0.77
N ARG A 172 10.56 -23.00 0.83
CA ARG A 172 11.69 -23.91 0.57
C ARG A 172 11.73 -25.09 1.54
N GLU A 173 11.49 -24.85 2.83
CA GLU A 173 11.43 -25.91 3.84
C GLU A 173 10.26 -26.87 3.59
N TRP A 174 9.09 -26.35 3.24
CA TRP A 174 7.93 -27.17 2.90
C TRP A 174 8.14 -28.02 1.65
N LEU A 175 8.76 -27.45 0.61
CA LEU A 175 9.15 -28.20 -0.59
C LEU A 175 10.09 -29.36 -0.24
N ARG A 176 11.14 -29.09 0.54
CA ARG A 176 12.08 -30.12 0.98
C ARG A 176 11.39 -31.22 1.80
N ASN A 177 10.50 -30.84 2.72
CA ASN A 177 9.75 -31.80 3.52
C ASN A 177 8.81 -32.65 2.66
N ALA A 178 8.16 -32.05 1.65
CA ALA A 178 7.33 -32.77 0.70
C ALA A 178 8.16 -33.81 -0.08
N ASP A 179 9.36 -33.45 -0.55
CA ASP A 179 10.26 -34.38 -1.24
C ASP A 179 10.65 -35.57 -0.35
N ILE A 180 10.97 -35.32 0.92
CA ILE A 180 11.29 -36.38 1.89
C ILE A 180 10.09 -37.31 2.09
N ILE A 181 8.88 -36.76 2.21
CA ILE A 181 7.66 -37.56 2.36
C ILE A 181 7.43 -38.43 1.12
N VAL A 182 7.61 -37.87 -0.08
CA VAL A 182 7.49 -38.61 -1.34
C VAL A 182 8.51 -39.76 -1.37
N GLN A 183 9.77 -39.50 -1.05
CA GLN A 183 10.82 -40.54 -1.00
C GLN A 183 10.47 -41.65 0.00
N LYS A 184 10.12 -41.29 1.24
CA LYS A 184 9.73 -42.27 2.27
C LYS A 184 8.50 -43.08 1.88
N SER A 185 7.52 -42.44 1.23
CA SER A 185 6.35 -43.15 0.73
C SER A 185 6.70 -44.21 -0.33
N GLY A 186 7.69 -43.90 -1.18
CA GLY A 186 8.25 -44.85 -2.14
C GLY A 186 8.97 -46.00 -1.46
N GLU A 187 9.84 -45.71 -0.49
CA GLU A 187 10.55 -46.72 0.31
C GLU A 187 9.58 -47.65 1.05
N TYR A 188 8.56 -47.10 1.71
CA TYR A 188 7.56 -47.89 2.42
C TYR A 188 6.73 -48.74 1.46
N ARG A 189 6.36 -48.22 0.28
CA ARG A 189 5.67 -49.00 -0.74
C ARG A 189 6.55 -50.14 -1.27
N GLN A 190 7.83 -49.89 -1.50
CA GLN A 190 8.76 -50.93 -1.91
C GLN A 190 8.89 -52.02 -0.84
N ARG A 191 9.11 -51.63 0.43
CA ARG A 191 9.19 -52.57 1.55
C ARG A 191 7.91 -53.39 1.70
N LEU A 192 6.74 -52.75 1.57
CA LEU A 192 5.46 -53.44 1.60
C LEU A 192 5.37 -54.48 0.48
N ASN A 193 5.67 -54.10 -0.77
CA ASN A 193 5.68 -55.02 -1.90
C ASN A 193 6.68 -56.17 -1.73
N GLU A 194 7.87 -55.90 -1.17
CA GLU A 194 8.87 -56.93 -0.87
C GLU A 194 8.34 -57.91 0.18
N THR A 195 7.77 -57.41 1.28
CA THR A 195 7.18 -58.26 2.31
C THR A 195 5.97 -59.04 1.79
N GLU A 196 5.12 -58.45 0.97
CA GLU A 196 3.99 -59.13 0.34
C GLU A 196 4.48 -60.25 -0.58
N ALA A 197 5.47 -59.96 -1.44
CA ALA A 197 6.08 -60.96 -2.30
C ALA A 197 6.75 -62.09 -1.51
N GLU A 198 7.37 -61.81 -0.37
CA GLU A 198 7.91 -62.84 0.53
C GLU A 198 6.79 -63.67 1.16
N THR A 199 5.69 -63.05 1.63
CA THR A 199 4.54 -63.78 2.18
C THR A 199 3.87 -64.66 1.13
N ASP A 200 3.79 -64.21 -0.12
CA ASP A 200 3.25 -64.97 -1.25
C ASP A 200 4.17 -66.14 -1.60
N LYS A 201 5.49 -65.92 -1.67
CA LYS A 201 6.49 -66.99 -1.89
C LYS A 201 6.43 -68.07 -0.80
N LEU A 202 6.27 -67.67 0.45
CA LEU A 202 6.14 -68.57 1.59
C LEU A 202 4.74 -69.20 1.68
N GLN A 203 3.81 -68.81 0.81
CA GLN A 203 2.42 -69.28 0.77
C GLN A 203 1.73 -69.15 2.14
N VAL A 204 2.03 -68.08 2.88
CA VAL A 204 1.59 -67.90 4.27
C VAL A 204 0.06 -68.03 4.38
N ARG A 205 -0.67 -67.42 3.44
CA ARG A 205 -2.14 -67.48 3.38
C ARG A 205 -2.65 -68.88 3.06
N GLU A 206 -2.08 -69.53 2.05
CA GLU A 206 -2.51 -70.86 1.61
C GLU A 206 -2.20 -71.94 2.66
N ARG A 207 -1.13 -71.75 3.44
CA ARG A 207 -0.69 -72.68 4.50
C ARG A 207 -1.36 -72.44 5.84
N GLY A 208 -2.28 -71.48 5.94
CA GLY A 208 -2.98 -71.22 7.20
C GLY A 208 -2.09 -70.55 8.27
N LEU A 209 -0.99 -69.90 7.86
CA LEU A 209 0.04 -69.36 8.77
C LEU A 209 -0.20 -67.89 9.12
N GLU A 210 -1.40 -67.37 8.84
CA GLU A 210 -1.77 -66.03 9.27
C GLU A 210 -1.93 -65.97 10.80
N TYR A 211 -1.60 -64.84 11.41
CA TYR A 211 -1.64 -64.68 12.86
C TYR A 211 -3.00 -65.06 13.46
N ALA A 212 -4.10 -64.69 12.79
CA ALA A 212 -5.45 -65.04 13.26
C ALA A 212 -5.68 -66.56 13.31
N GLN A 213 -5.21 -67.29 12.29
CA GLN A 213 -5.34 -68.74 12.20
C GLN A 213 -4.40 -69.45 13.19
N LEU A 214 -3.16 -68.99 13.33
CA LEU A 214 -2.22 -69.50 14.32
C LEU A 214 -2.71 -69.27 15.75
N SER A 215 -3.29 -68.11 16.03
CA SER A 215 -3.88 -67.79 17.33
C SER A 215 -5.08 -68.71 17.65
N GLN A 216 -5.95 -68.95 16.66
CA GLN A 216 -7.06 -69.89 16.81
C GLN A 216 -6.58 -71.32 17.02
N LEU A 217 -5.57 -71.76 16.26
CA LEU A 217 -4.97 -73.08 16.42
C LEU A 217 -4.35 -73.22 17.81
N ASN A 218 -3.59 -72.22 18.27
CA ASN A 218 -3.00 -72.22 19.61
C ASN A 218 -4.09 -72.31 20.70
N ALA A 219 -5.17 -71.55 20.57
CA ALA A 219 -6.30 -71.65 21.49
C ALA A 219 -6.92 -73.06 21.50
N SER A 220 -7.05 -73.69 20.33
CA SER A 220 -7.57 -75.07 20.23
C SER A 220 -6.61 -76.11 20.84
N VAL A 221 -5.30 -75.93 20.68
CA VAL A 221 -4.26 -76.78 21.27
C VAL A 221 -4.26 -76.65 22.79
N CYS A 222 -4.38 -75.44 23.33
CA CYS A 222 -4.53 -75.21 24.76
C CYS A 222 -5.79 -75.92 25.30
N ALA A 223 -6.95 -75.75 24.66
CA ALA A 223 -8.18 -76.41 25.08
C ALA A 223 -8.08 -77.95 25.03
N LEU A 224 -7.45 -78.49 23.97
CA LEU A 224 -7.19 -79.92 23.86
C LEU A 224 -6.22 -80.42 24.94
N SER A 225 -5.17 -79.64 25.24
CA SER A 225 -4.22 -79.96 26.31
C SER A 225 -4.93 -80.04 27.67
N ASP A 226 -5.81 -79.09 27.97
CA ASP A 226 -6.60 -79.10 29.22
C ASP A 226 -7.49 -80.33 29.31
N ILE A 227 -8.16 -80.70 28.21
CA ILE A 227 -8.98 -81.92 28.13
C ILE A 227 -8.14 -83.17 28.33
N VAL A 228 -6.98 -83.28 27.66
CA VAL A 228 -6.08 -84.43 27.79
C VAL A 228 -5.58 -84.54 29.23
N GLN A 229 -5.18 -83.43 29.84
CA GLN A 229 -4.72 -83.41 31.22
C GLN A 229 -5.83 -83.87 32.18
N GLU A 230 -7.07 -83.43 31.98
CA GLU A 230 -8.22 -83.88 32.77
C GLU A 230 -8.51 -85.37 32.58
N LYS A 231 -8.47 -85.87 31.34
CA LYS A 231 -8.64 -87.30 31.06
C LYS A 231 -7.51 -88.15 31.62
N GLN A 232 -6.29 -87.64 31.61
CA GLN A 232 -5.13 -88.28 32.23
C GLN A 232 -5.35 -88.41 33.74
N ARG A 233 -5.74 -87.32 34.43
CA ARG A 233 -6.07 -87.34 35.86
C ARG A 233 -7.17 -88.34 36.19
N MET A 234 -8.24 -88.39 35.39
CA MET A 234 -9.30 -89.36 35.56
C MET A 234 -8.79 -90.80 35.39
N ASN A 235 -7.98 -91.06 34.36
CA ASN A 235 -7.40 -92.38 34.11
C ASN A 235 -6.45 -92.81 35.23
N ASP A 236 -5.59 -91.91 35.70
CA ASP A 236 -4.70 -92.15 36.84
C ASP A 236 -5.52 -92.47 38.11
N GLY A 237 -6.64 -91.76 38.31
CA GLY A 237 -7.61 -92.05 39.36
C GLY A 237 -8.23 -93.44 39.23
N TYR A 238 -8.62 -93.86 38.03
CA TYR A 238 -9.14 -95.21 37.78
C TYR A 238 -8.06 -96.30 37.93
N ALA A 239 -6.83 -96.05 37.48
CA ALA A 239 -5.71 -96.98 37.60
C ALA A 239 -5.27 -97.18 39.05
N ALA A 240 -5.51 -96.20 39.93
CA ALA A 240 -5.28 -96.31 41.36
C ALA A 240 -6.32 -97.15 42.11
N LEU A 241 -7.46 -97.49 41.47
CA LEU A 241 -8.49 -98.32 42.07
C LEU A 241 -8.16 -99.82 41.92
N PRO A 242 -8.37 -100.65 42.96
CA PRO A 242 -8.22 -102.10 42.86
C PRO A 242 -9.21 -102.71 41.83
N PRO A 243 -8.83 -103.80 41.13
CA PRO A 243 -9.66 -104.41 40.08
C PRO A 243 -10.95 -105.10 40.59
N ASP A 244 -11.12 -105.28 41.91
CA ASP A 244 -12.33 -105.82 42.54
C ASP A 244 -13.23 -104.67 43.02
N ILE A 245 -14.48 -104.64 42.51
CA ILE A 245 -15.48 -103.59 42.74
C ILE A 245 -15.74 -103.35 44.23
N SER A 246 -15.75 -104.42 45.02
CA SER A 246 -16.02 -104.40 46.46
C SER A 246 -14.94 -103.61 47.23
N LEU A 247 -13.67 -103.84 46.86
CA LEU A 247 -12.50 -103.20 47.45
C LEU A 247 -12.34 -101.75 46.98
N ALA A 248 -12.70 -101.46 45.72
CA ALA A 248 -12.73 -100.10 45.20
C ALA A 248 -13.72 -99.21 45.97
N HIS A 249 -14.90 -99.72 46.35
CA HIS A 249 -15.86 -98.97 47.16
C HIS A 249 -15.31 -98.60 48.54
N LEU A 250 -14.64 -99.52 49.22
CA LEU A 250 -14.01 -99.24 50.52
C LEU A 250 -12.91 -98.18 50.40
N LYS A 251 -12.05 -98.28 49.38
CA LYS A 251 -10.99 -97.30 49.14
C LYS A 251 -11.52 -95.91 48.82
N LEU A 252 -12.66 -95.83 48.13
CA LEU A 252 -13.32 -94.58 47.81
C LEU A 252 -13.92 -93.91 49.07
N GLU A 253 -14.50 -94.69 49.99
CA GLU A 253 -14.99 -94.17 51.28
C GLU A 253 -13.84 -93.72 52.20
N GLU A 254 -12.74 -94.48 52.26
CA GLU A 254 -11.52 -94.04 52.98
C GLU A 254 -10.98 -92.72 52.42
N ALA A 255 -10.91 -92.59 51.08
CA ALA A 255 -10.43 -91.37 50.43
C ALA A 255 -11.36 -90.17 50.68
N LYS A 256 -12.69 -90.37 50.71
CA LYS A 256 -13.65 -89.30 51.06
C LYS A 256 -13.45 -88.79 52.48
N LEU A 257 -13.26 -89.70 53.45
CA LEU A 257 -13.00 -89.32 54.83
C LEU A 257 -11.69 -88.54 54.97
N ALA A 258 -10.64 -88.96 54.26
CA ALA A 258 -9.36 -88.24 54.23
C ALA A 258 -9.48 -86.85 53.58
N LEU A 259 -10.29 -86.71 52.52
CA LEU A 259 -10.54 -85.42 51.87
C LEU A 259 -11.29 -84.46 52.80
N GLU A 260 -12.31 -84.95 53.51
CA GLU A 260 -13.06 -84.13 54.47
C GLU A 260 -12.15 -83.64 55.62
N GLN A 261 -11.25 -84.50 56.09
CA GLN A 261 -10.22 -84.12 57.08
C GLN A 261 -9.30 -83.02 56.53
N LEU A 262 -8.76 -83.19 55.32
CA LEU A 262 -7.90 -82.19 54.68
C LEU A 262 -8.64 -80.87 54.40
N ARG A 263 -9.93 -80.92 54.08
CA ARG A 263 -10.75 -79.71 53.87
C ARG A 263 -10.89 -78.92 55.16
N ILE A 264 -11.18 -79.60 56.27
CA ILE A 264 -11.22 -78.99 57.60
C ILE A 264 -9.86 -78.39 57.95
N GLU A 265 -8.75 -79.08 57.65
CA GLU A 265 -7.40 -78.55 57.85
C GLU A 265 -7.11 -77.30 57.01
N CYS A 266 -7.48 -77.28 55.73
CA CYS A 266 -7.34 -76.10 54.87
C CYS A 266 -8.22 -74.93 55.33
N GLU A 267 -9.46 -75.17 55.74
CA GLU A 267 -10.36 -74.13 56.26
C GLU A 267 -9.83 -73.53 57.57
N ASN A 268 -9.26 -74.36 58.45
CA ASN A 268 -8.58 -73.91 59.66
C ASN A 268 -7.30 -73.11 59.35
N ALA A 269 -6.51 -73.54 58.37
CA ALA A 269 -5.30 -72.83 57.93
C ALA A 269 -5.63 -71.49 57.26
N ALA A 270 -6.71 -71.42 56.47
CA ALA A 270 -7.20 -70.19 55.88
C ALA A 270 -7.76 -69.24 56.95
N ALA A 271 -8.52 -69.74 57.92
CA ALA A 271 -8.98 -68.97 59.06
C ALA A 271 -7.82 -68.40 59.90
N ALA A 272 -6.73 -69.15 60.06
CA ALA A 272 -5.51 -68.67 60.72
C ALA A 272 -4.77 -67.58 59.91
N ALA A 273 -4.78 -67.67 58.57
CA ALA A 273 -4.16 -66.66 57.69
C ALA A 273 -4.97 -65.34 57.60
N PHE A 274 -6.30 -65.39 57.69
CA PHE A 274 -7.17 -64.20 57.65
C PHE A 274 -7.47 -63.58 59.04
N SER A 275 -7.06 -64.23 60.13
CA SER A 275 -7.16 -63.68 61.50
C SER A 275 -5.83 -63.08 62.01
N SER A 276 -4.80 -63.03 61.16
CA SER A 276 -3.47 -62.47 61.47
C SER A 276 -3.09 -61.25 60.60
N GLY A 277 -4.08 -60.54 60.03
CA GLY A 277 -3.92 -59.27 59.32
C GLY A 277 -4.73 -58.14 59.97
#